data_AF-A0A2E9F4C9-F1
#
_entry.id   AF-A0A2E9F4C9-F1
#
_cell.length_a   1.000
_cell.length_b   1.000
_cell.length_c   1.000
_cell.angle_alpha   90.00
_cell.angle_beta   90.00
_cell.angle_gamma   90.00
#
_symmetry.space_group_name_H-M   'P 1'
#
loop_
_entity.id
_entity.type
_entity.pdbx_description
1 polymer ?
#
loop_
_entity_poly.entity_id
_entity_poly.type
_entity_poly.pdbx_seq_one_letter_code
_entity_poly.pdbx_strand_id
1 'polypeptide(L)'
;MVGSVNSEKPALKLKFDKYIEEQLAFGMERMILNNNVSDPSFIKQYLTYGLFRKAGMPAPLCNFAIVRVNGEDLGLSTWNQSRSLSYSSILPVARVTYTKVQ
;
A
#
# COMPACT_ATOMS: atom_id res chain seq x y z
N MET A 1 -5.58 -12.09 20.29
CA MET A 1 -5.92 -11.14 19.22
C MET A 1 -5.14 -11.52 17.99
N VAL A 2 -5.78 -12.07 16.96
CA VAL A 2 -5.17 -12.21 15.63
C VAL A 2 -5.41 -10.86 14.95
N GLY A 3 -4.37 -10.03 14.85
CA GLY A 3 -4.42 -8.70 14.24
C GLY A 3 -4.50 -8.79 12.71
N SER A 4 -3.63 -8.07 12.00
CA SER A 4 -3.56 -8.11 10.53
C SER A 4 -2.91 -9.38 9.96
N VAL A 5 -2.60 -10.39 10.78
CA VAL A 5 -1.97 -11.63 10.35
C VAL A 5 -3.02 -12.54 9.72
N ASN A 6 -2.92 -12.77 8.42
CA ASN A 6 -3.77 -13.67 7.67
C ASN A 6 -2.90 -14.38 6.63
N SER A 7 -2.91 -15.72 6.62
CA SER A 7 -2.13 -16.54 5.70
C SER A 7 -2.66 -16.51 4.27
N GLU A 8 -3.98 -16.37 4.08
CA GLU A 8 -4.62 -16.29 2.77
C GLU A 8 -4.46 -14.90 2.15
N LYS A 9 -4.42 -13.86 2.98
CA LYS A 9 -4.25 -12.48 2.54
C LYS A 9 -3.24 -11.74 3.41
N PRO A 10 -1.93 -11.98 3.24
CA PRO A 10 -0.91 -11.33 4.06
C PRO A 10 -0.80 -9.84 3.74
N ALA A 11 -0.44 -9.04 4.74
CA ALA A 11 0.04 -7.68 4.49
C ALA A 11 1.46 -7.77 3.90
N LEU A 12 1.73 -6.98 2.86
CA LEU A 12 3.00 -7.05 2.14
C LEU A 12 3.81 -5.77 2.37
N LYS A 13 5.13 -5.95 2.50
CA LYS A 13 6.10 -4.85 2.51
C LYS A 13 7.08 -5.09 1.37
N LEU A 14 7.02 -4.25 0.36
CA LEU A 14 7.90 -4.29 -0.79
C LEU A 14 9.05 -3.30 -0.57
N LYS A 15 10.28 -3.79 -0.69
CA LYS A 15 11.51 -3.00 -0.63
C LYS A 15 12.14 -3.04 -2.01
N PHE A 16 12.15 -1.90 -2.70
CA PHE A 16 12.60 -1.83 -4.10
C PHE A 16 14.13 -1.75 -4.22
N ASP A 17 14.79 -1.17 -3.23
CA ASP A 17 16.24 -1.04 -3.12
C ASP A 17 16.93 -2.29 -2.54
N LYS A 18 16.32 -3.49 -2.64
CA LYS A 18 16.92 -4.72 -2.09
C LYS A 18 18.12 -5.21 -2.90
N TYR A 19 18.04 -5.12 -4.23
CA TYR A 19 19.03 -5.69 -5.15
C TYR A 19 19.85 -4.62 -5.89
N ILE A 20 19.27 -3.44 -6.07
CA ILE A 20 19.92 -2.28 -6.68
C ILE A 20 19.79 -1.14 -5.68
N GLU A 21 20.92 -0.60 -5.22
CA GLU A 21 20.92 0.51 -4.28
C GLU A 21 20.21 1.74 -4.87
N GLU A 22 19.51 2.49 -4.02
CA GLU A 22 18.75 3.69 -4.39
C GLU A 22 17.64 3.49 -5.44
N GLN A 23 17.29 2.24 -5.78
CA GLN A 23 16.22 1.97 -6.72
C GLN A 23 14.86 2.41 -6.14
N LEU A 24 14.18 3.27 -6.89
CA LEU A 24 12.83 3.74 -6.60
C LEU A 24 11.82 3.08 -7.53
N ALA A 25 10.64 2.76 -7.01
CA ALA A 25 9.44 2.49 -7.81
C ALA A 25 8.32 3.45 -7.40
N PHE A 26 7.64 4.06 -8.36
CA PHE A 26 6.63 5.10 -8.11
C PHE A 26 7.15 6.24 -7.19
N GLY A 27 8.44 6.58 -7.30
CA GLY A 27 9.10 7.58 -6.47
C GLY A 27 9.32 7.15 -5.01
N MET A 28 9.25 5.85 -4.71
CA MET A 28 9.42 5.32 -3.35
C MET A 28 10.43 4.18 -3.30
N GLU A 29 11.18 4.13 -2.20
CA GLU A 29 12.07 3.01 -1.84
C GLU A 29 11.26 1.81 -1.31
N ARG A 30 10.11 2.09 -0.69
CA ARG A 30 9.29 1.08 -0.02
C ARG A 30 7.80 1.33 -0.24
N MET A 31 7.05 0.25 -0.38
CA MET A 31 5.59 0.25 -0.45
C MET A 31 5.02 -0.75 0.56
N ILE A 32 4.03 -0.32 1.35
CA ILE A 32 3.32 -1.21 2.27
C ILE A 32 1.90 -1.39 1.74
N LEU A 33 1.50 -2.64 1.53
CA LEU A 33 0.16 -3.05 1.12
C LEU A 33 -0.53 -3.68 2.32
N ASN A 34 -1.46 -2.93 2.90
CA ASN A 34 -2.26 -3.40 4.02
C ASN A 34 -3.42 -4.25 3.50
N ASN A 35 -3.55 -5.45 4.04
CA ASN A 35 -4.60 -6.40 3.67
C ASN A 35 -6.00 -5.99 4.13
N ASN A 36 -6.09 -5.08 5.10
CA ASN A 36 -7.31 -4.56 5.72
C ASN A 36 -8.28 -5.66 6.21
N VAL A 37 -7.77 -6.83 6.61
CA VAL A 37 -8.63 -7.95 7.04
C VAL A 37 -9.53 -7.58 8.23
N SER A 38 -9.07 -6.67 9.10
CA SER A 38 -9.84 -6.14 10.23
C SER A 38 -10.77 -4.97 9.87
N ASP A 39 -10.77 -4.51 8.62
CA ASP A 39 -11.66 -3.46 8.10
C ASP A 39 -12.36 -3.93 6.82
N PRO A 40 -13.54 -4.59 6.93
CA PRO A 40 -14.29 -5.08 5.77
C PRO A 40 -14.67 -4.01 4.76
N SER A 41 -14.68 -2.74 5.17
CA SER A 41 -15.02 -1.61 4.31
C SER A 41 -13.84 -1.12 3.47
N PHE A 42 -12.60 -1.46 3.83
CA PHE A 42 -11.35 -0.98 3.24
C PHE A 42 -11.13 0.54 3.29
N ILE A 43 -12.09 1.34 3.78
CA ILE A 43 -12.07 2.81 3.69
C ILE A 43 -11.59 3.48 4.98
N LYS A 44 -11.55 2.81 6.13
CA LYS A 44 -11.26 3.49 7.42
C LYS A 44 -9.90 4.17 7.40
N GLN A 45 -8.87 3.48 6.89
CA GLN A 45 -7.53 4.05 6.78
C GLN A 45 -7.49 5.23 5.80
N TYR A 46 -8.14 5.08 4.65
CA TYR A 46 -8.21 6.13 3.61
C TYR A 46 -8.86 7.41 4.15
N LEU A 47 -10.02 7.26 4.80
CA LEU A 47 -10.77 8.38 5.37
C LEU A 47 -10.04 9.03 6.55
N THR A 48 -9.49 8.22 7.46
CA THR A 48 -8.77 8.74 8.64
C THR A 48 -7.56 9.56 8.24
N TYR A 49 -6.74 9.08 7.30
CA TYR A 49 -5.59 9.85 6.84
C TYR A 49 -6.00 11.11 6.08
N GLY A 50 -7.07 11.04 5.28
CA GLY A 50 -7.66 12.20 4.64
C GLY A 50 -8.13 13.26 5.65
N LEU A 51 -8.78 12.83 6.73
CA LEU A 51 -9.24 13.71 7.81
C LEU A 51 -8.07 14.36 8.55
N PHE A 52 -7.03 13.58 8.90
CA PHE A 52 -5.84 14.12 9.56
C PHE A 52 -5.14 15.19 8.70
N ARG A 53 -4.98 14.95 7.40
CA ARG A 53 -4.43 15.97 6.49
C ARG A 53 -5.31 17.22 6.43
N LYS A 54 -6.64 17.06 6.36
CA LYS A 54 -7.59 18.20 6.40
C LYS A 54 -7.52 18.98 7.71
N ALA A 55 -7.18 18.31 8.81
CA ALA A 55 -6.95 18.94 10.12
C ALA A 55 -5.53 19.52 10.29
N GLY A 56 -4.69 19.52 9.25
CA GLY A 56 -3.31 20.02 9.31
C GLY A 56 -2.31 19.09 9.98
N MET A 57 -2.71 17.85 10.30
CA MET A 57 -1.82 16.84 10.89
C MET A 57 -1.04 16.08 9.82
N PRO A 58 0.25 15.77 10.05
CA PRO A 58 1.03 14.94 9.14
C PRO A 58 0.43 13.52 9.11
N ALA A 59 -0.03 13.10 7.94
CA ALA A 59 -0.53 11.75 7.71
C ALA A 59 -0.15 11.26 6.30
N PRO A 60 0.20 9.97 6.13
CA PRO A 60 0.56 9.40 4.82
C PRO A 60 -0.56 9.57 3.80
N LEU A 61 -0.22 9.67 2.52
CA LEU A 61 -1.22 9.45 1.46
C LEU A 61 -1.62 7.96 1.48
N CYS A 62 -2.86 7.68 1.14
CA CYS A 62 -3.40 6.32 1.07
C CYS A 62 -4.19 6.18 -0.22
N ASN A 63 -3.98 5.07 -0.93
CA ASN A 63 -4.68 4.73 -2.16
C ASN A 63 -5.08 3.25 -2.14
N PHE A 64 -5.98 2.86 -3.04
CA PHE A 64 -6.39 1.47 -3.20
C PHE A 64 -5.51 0.74 -4.22
N ALA A 65 -5.32 -0.56 -4.04
CA ALA A 65 -4.62 -1.43 -4.97
C ALA A 65 -5.29 -2.80 -5.09
N ILE A 66 -5.27 -3.39 -6.29
CA ILE A 66 -5.54 -4.81 -6.51
C ILE A 66 -4.20 -5.53 -6.57
N VAL A 67 -4.01 -6.51 -5.70
CA VAL A 67 -2.70 -7.16 -5.51
C VAL A 67 -2.72 -8.57 -6.09
N ARG A 68 -1.70 -8.87 -6.92
CA ARG A 68 -1.42 -10.22 -7.39
C ARG A 68 0.02 -10.62 -7.07
N VAL A 69 0.21 -11.81 -6.52
CA VAL A 69 1.53 -12.34 -6.16
C VAL A 69 1.74 -13.67 -6.88
N ASN A 70 2.81 -13.78 -7.68
CA ASN A 70 3.14 -15.02 -8.42
C ASN A 70 1.97 -15.58 -9.26
N GLY A 71 1.07 -14.72 -9.75
CA GLY A 71 -0.13 -15.11 -10.50
C GLY A 71 -1.39 -15.33 -9.66
N GLU A 72 -1.28 -15.42 -8.33
CA GLU A 72 -2.42 -15.54 -7.42
C GLU A 72 -3.00 -14.17 -7.07
N ASP A 73 -4.33 -14.05 -7.03
CA ASP A 73 -5.04 -12.80 -6.72
C ASP A 73 -5.31 -12.70 -5.21
N LEU A 74 -4.76 -11.67 -4.56
CA LEU A 74 -4.99 -11.34 -3.15
C LEU A 74 -6.10 -10.29 -2.97
N GLY A 75 -6.63 -9.75 -4.07
CA GLY A 75 -7.73 -8.80 -4.08
C GLY A 75 -7.38 -7.40 -3.59
N LEU A 76 -8.39 -6.68 -3.12
CA LEU A 76 -8.30 -5.26 -2.75
C LEU A 76 -7.48 -5.04 -1.48
N SER A 77 -6.52 -4.12 -1.53
CA SER A 77 -5.67 -3.69 -0.41
C SER A 77 -5.52 -2.17 -0.42
N THR A 78 -5.06 -1.60 0.68
CA THR A 78 -4.70 -0.16 0.74
C THR A 78 -3.19 -0.04 0.80
N TRP A 79 -2.63 0.91 0.05
CA TRP A 79 -1.21 1.22 0.12
C TRP A 79 -0.99 2.65 0.57
N ASN A 80 0.08 2.86 1.34
CA ASN A 80 0.43 4.17 1.88
C ASN A 80 1.74 4.70 1.28
N GLN A 81 1.81 6.02 1.15
CA GLN A 81 2.97 6.74 0.61
C GLN A 81 3.46 7.76 1.64
N SER A 82 4.73 7.66 2.01
CA SER A 82 5.38 8.54 2.99
C SER A 82 6.02 9.79 2.38
N ARG A 83 6.46 9.73 1.10
CA ARG A 83 7.19 10.83 0.45
C ARG A 83 6.32 11.53 -0.59
N SER A 84 5.99 12.79 -0.31
CA SER A 84 5.34 13.72 -1.24
C SER A 84 6.43 14.44 -2.05
N LEU A 85 6.75 13.94 -3.23
CA LEU A 85 7.40 14.74 -4.27
C LEU A 85 6.50 14.69 -5.50
N SER A 86 5.74 15.77 -5.69
CA SER A 86 5.03 16.12 -6.94
C SER A 86 4.43 14.93 -7.71
N TYR A 87 3.32 14.38 -7.23
CA TYR A 87 2.39 13.67 -8.10
C TYR A 87 0.96 14.08 -7.76
N SER A 88 0.57 15.23 -8.31
CA SER A 88 -0.82 15.64 -8.39
C SER A 88 -1.50 14.81 -9.46
N SER A 89 -2.28 13.82 -9.03
CA SER A 89 -3.53 13.39 -9.65
C SER A 89 -3.91 12.07 -9.00
N ILE A 90 -5.13 12.01 -8.48
CA ILE A 90 -5.91 10.80 -8.19
C ILE A 90 -5.37 9.61 -8.98
N LEU A 91 -4.58 8.75 -8.33
CA LEU A 91 -4.19 7.52 -8.96
C LEU A 91 -5.43 6.61 -8.94
N PRO A 92 -5.85 6.05 -10.07
CA PRO A 92 -6.83 4.97 -10.08
C PRO A 92 -6.33 3.82 -9.20
N VAL A 93 -7.24 2.94 -8.81
CA VAL A 93 -6.89 1.70 -8.10
C VAL A 93 -5.71 1.03 -8.81
N ALA A 94 -4.53 1.03 -8.16
CA ALA A 94 -3.31 0.55 -8.79
C ALA A 94 -3.33 -0.99 -8.85
N ARG A 95 -3.06 -1.58 -10.01
CA ARG A 95 -2.78 -3.03 -10.06
C ARG A 95 -1.32 -3.24 -9.70
N VAL A 96 -1.08 -3.90 -8.57
CA VAL A 96 0.26 -4.29 -8.14
C VAL A 96 0.43 -5.78 -8.40
N THR A 97 1.21 -6.10 -9.43
CA THR A 97 1.64 -7.47 -9.70
C THR A 97 3.08 -7.61 -9.22
N TYR A 98 3.33 -8.57 -8.35
CA TYR A 98 4.65 -8.84 -7.81
C TYR A 98 5.02 -10.31 -8.00
N THR A 99 6.21 -10.55 -8.53
CA THR A 99 6.80 -11.89 -8.60
C THR A 99 7.90 -11.97 -7.55
N LYS A 100 7.77 -12.89 -6.60
CA LYS A 100 8.79 -13.13 -5.59
C LYS A 100 9.97 -13.86 -6.24
N VAL A 101 11.01 -13.12 -6.61
CA VAL A 101 12.31 -13.72 -6.95
C VAL A 101 12.91 -14.23 -5.64
N GLN A 102 13.29 -15.51 -5.60
CA GLN A 102 13.90 -16.14 -4.41
C GLN A 102 15.20 -15.43 -4.03
#